data_AF-X1A7V2-F1
#
_entry.id   AF-X1A7V2-F1
#
_cell.length_a   1.000
_cell.length_b   1.000
_cell.length_c   1.000
_cell.angle_alpha   90.00
_cell.angle_beta   90.00
_cell.angle_gamma   90.00
#
_symmetry.space_group_name_H-M   'P 1'
#
loop_
_entity.id
_entity.type
_entity.pdbx_description
1 polymer ?
#
loop_
_entity_poly.entity_id
_entity_poly.type
_entity_poly.pdbx_seq_one_letter_code
_entity_poly.pdbx_strand_id
1 'polypeptide(L)'
;MNRQEILKKTELFVKETLSKDSTGHDWWHIHRVRNLAKRIALHEDADIFIVELAALLHDIGDYKFFQGNEKAGEMKVREWLSSLEIPSSLIDKIVEITSQISFMHTLPDKG
;
A
#
# COMPACT_ATOMS: atom_id res chain seq x y z
N MET A 1 -2.92 7.52 17.91
CA MET A 1 -4.13 7.16 17.11
C MET A 1 -4.44 5.67 17.24
N ASN A 2 -5.70 5.26 17.10
CA ASN A 2 -6.08 3.85 17.08
C ASN A 2 -5.86 3.21 15.70
N ARG A 3 -5.62 1.88 15.66
CA ARG A 3 -5.42 1.12 14.41
C ARG A 3 -6.55 1.33 13.38
N GLN A 4 -7.80 1.38 13.82
CA GLN A 4 -8.94 1.63 12.95
C GLN A 4 -8.98 3.05 12.37
N GLU A 5 -8.55 4.06 13.14
CA GLU A 5 -8.49 5.44 12.65
C GLU A 5 -7.39 5.61 11.60
N ILE A 6 -6.25 4.96 11.82
CA ILE A 6 -5.14 4.90 10.88
C ILE A 6 -5.61 4.30 9.54
N LEU A 7 -6.32 3.17 9.60
CA LEU A 7 -6.88 2.53 8.41
C LEU A 7 -7.86 3.45 7.68
N LYS A 8 -8.77 4.10 8.41
CA LYS A 8 -9.77 4.99 7.82
C LYS A 8 -9.13 6.23 7.18
N LYS A 9 -8.15 6.85 7.83
CA LYS A 9 -7.39 7.97 7.24
C LYS A 9 -6.64 7.53 5.99
N THR A 10 -6.00 6.36 6.03
CA THR A 10 -5.26 5.81 4.88
C THR A 10 -6.21 5.52 3.71
N GLU A 11 -7.37 4.93 3.97
CA GLU A 11 -8.42 4.70 2.97
C GLU A 11 -8.89 6.01 2.32
N LEU A 12 -9.12 7.06 3.11
CA LEU A 12 -9.48 8.38 2.57
C LEU A 12 -8.37 8.96 1.69
N PHE A 13 -7.13 8.91 2.17
CA PHE A 13 -5.96 9.37 1.42
C PHE A 13 -5.80 8.65 0.09
N VAL A 14 -5.99 7.33 0.08
CA VAL A 14 -5.92 6.50 -1.13
C VAL A 14 -7.04 6.88 -2.09
N LYS A 15 -8.26 6.99 -1.59
CA LYS A 15 -9.42 7.36 -2.39
C LYS A 15 -9.28 8.75 -3.01
N GLU A 16 -8.77 9.73 -2.26
CA GLU A 16 -8.49 11.07 -2.75
C GLU A 16 -7.37 11.09 -3.79
N THR A 17 -6.30 10.32 -3.55
CA THR A 17 -5.17 10.21 -4.48
C THR A 17 -5.60 9.60 -5.81
N LEU A 18 -6.37 8.51 -5.77
CA LEU A 18 -6.87 7.83 -6.98
C LEU A 18 -8.01 8.58 -7.67
N SER A 19 -8.82 9.36 -6.96
CA SER A 19 -9.86 10.17 -7.59
C SER A 19 -9.33 11.22 -8.57
N LYS A 20 -8.03 11.53 -8.48
CA LYS A 20 -7.32 12.45 -9.38
C LYS A 20 -6.68 11.73 -10.56
N ASP A 21 -6.62 10.41 -10.56
CA ASP A 21 -6.04 9.62 -11.64
C ASP A 21 -7.16 9.01 -12.51
N SER A 22 -6.96 9.05 -13.82
CA SER A 22 -7.95 8.62 -14.84
C SER A 22 -7.54 7.32 -15.54
N THR A 23 -6.52 6.64 -15.04
CA THR A 23 -5.82 5.53 -15.72
C THR A 23 -6.32 4.12 -15.38
N GLY A 24 -7.48 3.95 -14.74
CA GLY A 24 -8.04 2.62 -14.44
C GLY A 24 -7.52 1.96 -13.16
N HIS A 25 -6.67 2.67 -12.40
CA HIS A 25 -6.38 2.42 -10.98
C HIS A 25 -7.55 2.88 -10.10
N ASP A 26 -8.74 2.33 -10.36
CA ASP A 26 -9.93 2.75 -9.64
C ASP A 26 -9.86 2.31 -8.18
N TRP A 27 -10.39 3.13 -7.27
CA TRP A 27 -10.59 2.76 -5.85
C TRP A 27 -11.17 1.35 -5.67
N TRP A 28 -12.02 0.92 -6.60
CA TRP A 28 -12.60 -0.43 -6.62
C TRP A 28 -11.59 -1.56 -6.77
N HIS A 29 -10.46 -1.35 -7.49
CA HIS A 29 -9.36 -2.31 -7.55
C HIS A 29 -8.78 -2.52 -6.14
N ILE A 30 -8.33 -1.45 -5.51
CA ILE A 30 -7.74 -1.51 -4.16
C ILE A 30 -8.73 -2.06 -3.14
N HIS A 31 -10.00 -1.66 -3.21
CA HIS A 31 -11.03 -2.17 -2.32
C HIS A 31 -11.22 -3.69 -2.45
N ARG A 32 -11.15 -4.26 -3.67
CA ARG A 32 -11.22 -5.72 -3.86
C ARG A 32 -9.98 -6.41 -3.30
N VAL A 33 -8.78 -5.88 -3.57
CA VAL A 33 -7.50 -6.42 -3.07
C VAL A 33 -7.48 -6.41 -1.54
N ARG A 34 -7.84 -5.30 -0.90
CA ARG A 34 -7.95 -5.17 0.57
C ARG A 34 -8.89 -6.23 1.16
N ASN A 35 -10.09 -6.39 0.59
CA ASN A 35 -11.06 -7.34 1.12
C ASN A 35 -10.58 -8.79 1.00
N LEU A 36 -9.89 -9.12 -0.09
CA LEU A 36 -9.29 -10.44 -0.27
C LEU A 36 -8.13 -10.66 0.71
N ALA A 37 -7.20 -9.70 0.79
CA ALA A 37 -6.06 -9.76 1.69
C ALA A 37 -6.48 -9.90 3.16
N LYS A 38 -7.54 -9.19 3.57
CA LYS A 38 -8.14 -9.32 4.91
C LYS A 38 -8.67 -10.74 5.18
N ARG A 39 -9.35 -11.35 4.21
CA ARG A 39 -9.87 -12.72 4.35
C ARG A 39 -8.74 -13.73 4.48
N ILE A 40 -7.69 -13.58 3.69
CA ILE A 40 -6.50 -14.43 3.77
C ILE A 40 -5.80 -14.23 5.12
N ALA A 41 -5.59 -12.99 5.55
CA ALA A 41 -4.96 -12.69 6.84
C ALA A 41 -5.70 -13.31 8.03
N LEU A 42 -7.04 -13.31 7.99
CA LEU A 42 -7.85 -13.94 9.03
C LEU A 42 -7.67 -15.47 9.06
N HIS A 43 -7.48 -16.09 7.90
CA HIS A 43 -7.30 -17.54 7.79
C HIS A 43 -5.88 -17.97 8.19
N GLU A 44 -4.88 -17.16 7.87
CA GLU A 44 -3.47 -17.43 8.13
C GLU A 44 -2.97 -16.90 9.49
N ASP A 45 -3.86 -16.42 10.36
CA ASP A 45 -3.55 -15.78 11.65
C ASP A 45 -2.49 -14.65 11.56
N ALA A 46 -2.53 -13.90 10.44
CA ALA A 46 -1.63 -12.79 10.18
C ALA A 46 -2.15 -11.49 10.82
N ASP A 47 -1.26 -10.51 11.04
CA ASP A 47 -1.67 -9.20 11.55
C ASP A 47 -2.49 -8.44 10.48
N ILE A 48 -3.82 -8.49 10.65
CA ILE A 48 -4.80 -7.85 9.77
C ILE A 48 -4.53 -6.36 9.59
N PHE A 49 -4.00 -5.68 10.62
CA PHE A 49 -3.70 -4.26 10.53
C PHE A 49 -2.58 -4.00 9.52
N ILE A 50 -1.50 -4.77 9.57
CA ILE A 50 -0.36 -4.64 8.65
C ILE A 50 -0.80 -5.00 7.22
N VAL A 51 -1.55 -6.09 7.08
CA VAL A 51 -2.01 -6.57 5.77
C VAL A 51 -2.97 -5.57 5.12
N GLU A 52 -3.94 -5.03 5.86
CA GLU A 52 -4.84 -4.01 5.31
C GLU A 52 -4.09 -2.72 4.94
N LEU A 53 -3.09 -2.31 5.74
CA LEU A 53 -2.32 -1.10 5.43
C LEU A 53 -1.48 -1.27 4.15
N ALA A 54 -0.79 -2.39 4.03
CA ALA A 54 0.00 -2.71 2.84
C ALA A 54 -0.90 -2.82 1.60
N ALA A 55 -2.05 -3.48 1.71
CA ALA A 55 -3.02 -3.60 0.63
C ALA A 55 -3.63 -2.25 0.21
N LEU A 56 -3.75 -1.27 1.11
CA LEU A 56 -4.20 0.07 0.75
C LEU A 56 -3.11 0.88 0.02
N LEU A 57 -1.84 0.71 0.40
CA LEU A 57 -0.74 1.55 -0.06
C LEU A 57 0.03 0.98 -1.26
N HIS A 58 -0.12 -0.32 -1.57
CA HIS A 58 0.64 -0.98 -2.63
C HIS A 58 0.57 -0.27 -3.99
N ASP A 59 -0.61 0.23 -4.37
CA ASP A 59 -0.82 0.88 -5.66
C ASP A 59 -0.38 2.36 -5.67
N ILE A 60 -0.27 3.00 -4.49
CA ILE A 60 0.24 4.39 -4.36
C ILE A 60 1.76 4.43 -4.47
N GLY A 61 2.42 3.38 -3.98
CA GLY A 61 3.85 3.19 -4.14
C GLY A 61 4.26 2.76 -5.54
N ASP A 62 3.30 2.41 -6.42
CA ASP A 62 3.61 1.82 -7.71
C ASP A 62 4.30 2.83 -8.64
N TYR A 63 5.36 2.35 -9.30
CA TYR A 63 6.29 3.10 -10.13
C TYR A 63 5.60 3.95 -11.22
N LYS A 64 4.37 3.56 -11.61
CA LYS A 64 3.57 4.21 -12.66
C LYS A 64 3.15 5.63 -12.31
N PHE A 65 2.92 5.93 -11.03
CA PHE A 65 2.60 7.29 -10.57
C PHE A 65 3.80 8.25 -10.66
N PHE A 66 5.01 7.72 -10.61
CA PHE A 66 6.26 8.49 -10.55
C PHE A 66 7.18 8.28 -11.75
N GLN A 67 6.61 7.94 -12.92
CA GLN A 67 7.37 7.78 -14.17
C GLN A 67 8.52 6.76 -14.09
N GLY A 68 8.38 5.71 -13.27
CA GLY A 68 9.43 4.69 -13.08
C GLY A 68 10.34 4.91 -11.86
N ASN A 69 10.04 5.88 -10.99
CA ASN A 69 10.86 6.13 -9.80
C ASN A 69 10.29 5.47 -8.55
N GLU A 70 10.67 4.22 -8.29
CA GLU A 70 10.28 3.43 -7.11
C GLU A 70 10.61 4.14 -5.79
N LYS A 71 11.76 4.84 -5.71
CA LYS A 71 12.16 5.58 -4.50
C LYS A 71 11.20 6.72 -4.16
N ALA A 72 10.59 7.34 -5.16
CA ALA A 72 9.60 8.40 -4.93
C ALA A 72 8.29 7.84 -4.36
N GLY A 73 7.88 6.64 -4.79
CA GLY A 73 6.74 5.91 -4.24
C GLY A 73 6.97 5.51 -2.78
N GLU A 74 8.12 4.89 -2.48
CA GLU A 74 8.52 4.52 -1.11
C GLU A 74 8.56 5.74 -0.17
N MET A 75 9.14 6.85 -0.63
CA MET A 75 9.24 8.08 0.17
C MET A 75 7.85 8.61 0.53
N LYS A 76 6.91 8.63 -0.42
CA LYS A 76 5.55 9.11 -0.17
C LYS A 76 4.78 8.23 0.80
N VAL A 77 4.94 6.91 0.68
CA VAL A 77 4.36 5.96 1.65
C VAL A 77 4.95 6.20 3.04
N ARG A 78 6.28 6.34 3.14
CA ARG A 78 6.97 6.60 4.40
C ARG A 78 6.57 7.93 5.04
N GLU A 79 6.45 8.99 4.26
CA GLU A 79 5.98 10.31 4.70
C GLU A 79 4.54 10.23 5.24
N TRP A 80 3.65 9.57 4.49
CA TRP A 80 2.26 9.37 4.93
C TRP A 80 2.20 8.60 6.25
N LEU A 81 2.90 7.47 6.37
CA LEU A 81 2.91 6.67 7.59
C LEU A 81 3.54 7.40 8.78
N SER A 82 4.57 8.21 8.53
CA SER A 82 5.19 9.06 9.56
C SER A 82 4.22 10.13 10.06
N SER A 83 3.38 10.68 9.17
CA SER A 83 2.34 11.65 9.53
C SER A 83 1.22 11.05 10.42
N LEU A 84 1.09 9.73 10.43
CA LEU A 84 0.13 8.98 11.25
C LEU A 84 0.71 8.54 12.60
N GLU A 85 1.92 9.02 12.95
CA GLU A 85 2.65 8.69 14.18
C GLU A 85 2.90 7.18 14.34
N ILE A 86 3.09 6.47 13.23
CA ILE A 86 3.39 5.04 13.23
C ILE A 86 4.87 4.83 13.59
N PRO A 87 5.22 3.84 14.42
CA PRO A 87 6.62 3.53 14.73
C PRO A 87 7.41 3.18 13.47
N SER A 88 8.64 3.68 13.36
CA SER A 88 9.53 3.46 12.21
C SER A 88 9.70 1.97 11.87
N SER A 89 9.79 1.09 12.88
CA SER A 89 9.89 -0.36 12.68
C SER A 89 8.69 -0.97 11.95
N LEU A 90 7.50 -0.39 12.09
CA LEU A 90 6.30 -0.83 11.38
C LEU A 90 6.25 -0.21 9.98
N ILE A 91 6.67 1.06 9.86
CA ILE A 91 6.81 1.74 8.57
C ILE A 91 7.73 0.93 7.65
N ASP A 92 8.90 0.53 8.14
CA ASP A 92 9.88 -0.23 7.37
C ASP A 92 9.30 -1.56 6.88
N LYS A 93 8.58 -2.28 7.74
CA LYS A 93 7.86 -3.52 7.35
C LYS A 93 6.83 -3.27 6.26
N ILE A 94 6.04 -2.21 6.37
CA ILE A 94 4.99 -1.91 5.38
C ILE A 94 5.62 -1.52 4.05
N VAL A 95 6.66 -0.69 4.07
CA VAL A 95 7.40 -0.28 2.86
C VAL A 95 8.01 -1.50 2.17
N GLU A 96 8.66 -2.39 2.93
CA GLU A 96 9.23 -3.65 2.43
C GLU A 96 8.17 -4.55 1.79
N ILE A 97 7.00 -4.73 2.44
CA ILE A 97 5.91 -5.51 1.86
C ILE A 97 5.43 -4.87 0.55
N THR A 98 5.26 -3.55 0.52
CA THR A 98 4.77 -2.85 -0.68
C THR A 98 5.76 -2.88 -1.84
N SER A 99 7.07 -2.85 -1.59
CA SER A 99 8.08 -2.94 -2.64
C SER A 99 8.15 -4.34 -3.27
N GLN A 100 7.89 -5.39 -2.50
CA GLN A 100 7.87 -6.78 -2.98
C GLN A 100 6.60 -7.15 -3.77
N ILE A 101 5.53 -6.36 -3.67
CA ILE A 101 4.26 -6.64 -4.36
C ILE A 101 4.29 -6.21 -5.84
N SER A 102 5.18 -5.28 -6.23
CA SER A 102 5.20 -4.79 -7.61
C SER A 102 5.73 -5.86 -8.57
N PHE A 103 4.93 -6.18 -9.59
CA PHE A 103 5.14 -7.29 -10.55
C PHE A 103 6.48 -7.20 -11.32
N MET A 104 7.13 -6.03 -11.35
CA MET A 104 8.45 -5.85 -11.96
C MET A 104 9.53 -6.77 -11.34
N HIS A 105 9.37 -7.20 -10.09
CA HIS A 105 10.33 -8.09 -9.44
C HIS A 105 10.09 -9.59 -9.70
N THR A 106 9.02 -9.98 -10.39
CA THR A 106 8.64 -11.40 -10.54
C THR A 106 9.18 -12.06 -11.81
N LEU A 107 9.82 -11.32 -12.72
CA LEU A 107 10.44 -11.90 -13.91
C LEU A 107 11.97 -11.90 -13.75
N PRO A 108 12.65 -13.06 -13.76
CA PRO A 108 14.09 -13.07 -13.99
C PRO A 108 14.34 -12.44 -15.36
N ASP A 109 15.34 -11.56 -15.44
CA ASP A 109 15.86 -11.03 -16.69
C ASP A 109 15.97 -12.19 -17.69
N LYS A 110 15.14 -12.16 -18.73
CA LYS A 110 15.35 -13.03 -19.88
C LYS A 110 16.50 -12.41 -20.65
N GLY A 111 17.71 -12.91 -20.36
CA GLY A 111 18.89 -12.68 -21.18
C GLY A 111 18.69 -13.10 -22.64
#